data_AF-A0A5C4X3H8-F1
#
_entry.id   AF-A0A5C4X3H8-F1
#
_cell.length_a   1.000
_cell.length_b   1.000
_cell.length_c   1.000
_cell.angle_alpha   90.00
_cell.angle_beta   90.00
_cell.angle_gamma   90.00
#
_symmetry.space_group_name_H-M   'P 1'
#
loop_
_entity.id
_entity.type
_entity.pdbx_description
1 polymer ?
#
loop_
_entity_poly.entity_id
_entity_poly.type
_entity_poly.pdbx_seq_one_letter_code
_entity_poly.pdbx_strand_id
1 'polypeptide(L)'
;MCRRPRPIAPTDPMMPSGQTISPPPARRRTVTSKPTVLGPAPSAPAEVALRDLATADSLLLALDFDGVLAPLQDDPSTSRMAPESASAIAALAGLPRTRVALVSGRDIATLRRLSEAPDSAWLIGSHGAEAELGTDADRNPDTAMGRSPELAPAEAEMLAAIDAHLDAFEHTLPGADERPGSAAATTGAAATTGSAATIGASDSAHADGPSDFLIERKPYSRTVHTRGLAPEAAAALHEHALDVVEEFPDIRVIEGHDITELAVKQATKGDGIRLLARAGEPTAMGYLGDDVTDEDAFAALDELTDSRALNAGLTVKVGPAPTRASWRIADPAAVAELLGRLVAERTEFLRTVHD
;
A
#
# COMPACT_ATOMS: atom_id res chain seq x y z
N MET A 1 -29.06 97.99 32.27
CA MET A 1 -27.63 97.65 32.14
C MET A 1 -27.53 96.17 31.80
N CYS A 2 -27.47 95.84 30.50
CA CYS A 2 -27.31 94.47 30.01
C CYS A 2 -25.85 94.26 29.62
N ARG A 3 -25.15 93.32 30.27
CA ARG A 3 -23.88 92.76 29.77
C ARG A 3 -24.01 91.24 29.79
N ARG A 4 -23.99 90.66 28.59
CA ARG A 4 -24.01 89.22 28.32
C ARG A 4 -22.70 88.55 28.77
N PRO A 5 -22.76 87.28 29.19
CA PRO A 5 -21.71 86.32 28.90
C PRO A 5 -22.17 85.18 27.97
N ARG A 6 -21.16 84.44 27.48
CA ARG A 6 -20.99 83.65 26.24
C ARG A 6 -21.83 82.36 26.11
N PRO A 7 -21.94 81.80 24.88
CA PRO A 7 -22.89 80.72 24.56
C PRO A 7 -22.42 79.35 25.07
N ILE A 8 -23.38 78.53 25.50
CA ILE A 8 -23.22 77.13 25.88
C ILE A 8 -23.38 76.29 24.61
N ALA A 9 -22.38 75.46 24.31
CA ALA A 9 -22.40 74.50 23.21
C ALA A 9 -23.35 73.32 23.54
N PRO A 10 -24.00 72.70 22.55
CA PRO A 10 -24.90 71.58 22.78
C PRO A 10 -24.14 70.32 23.20
N THR A 11 -24.68 69.64 24.20
CA THR A 11 -24.27 68.33 24.72
C THR A 11 -24.53 67.22 23.70
N ASP A 12 -23.48 66.51 23.29
CA ASP A 12 -23.59 65.21 22.61
C ASP A 12 -23.99 64.12 23.61
N PRO A 13 -24.94 63.22 23.28
CA PRO A 13 -25.23 62.06 24.11
C PRO A 13 -24.08 61.06 24.05
N MET A 14 -23.55 60.75 25.23
CA MET A 14 -22.53 59.75 25.48
C MET A 14 -23.03 58.37 25.02
N MET A 15 -22.57 57.92 23.85
CA MET A 15 -22.72 56.54 23.39
C MET A 15 -22.01 55.60 24.37
N PRO A 16 -22.61 54.47 24.78
CA PRO A 16 -21.92 53.51 25.61
C PRO A 16 -20.74 52.94 24.83
N SER A 17 -19.55 53.00 25.43
CA SER A 17 -18.33 52.40 24.90
C SER A 17 -18.61 50.94 24.54
N GLY A 18 -18.63 50.65 23.23
CA GLY A 18 -18.65 49.28 22.74
C GLY A 18 -17.44 48.57 23.31
N GLN A 19 -17.68 47.55 24.14
CA GLN A 19 -16.65 46.59 24.46
C GLN A 19 -16.19 45.97 23.14
N THR A 20 -14.96 46.27 22.74
CA THR A 20 -14.23 45.50 21.76
C THR A 20 -14.10 44.09 22.30
N ILE A 21 -14.95 43.18 21.83
CA ILE A 21 -14.75 41.75 22.02
C ILE A 21 -13.54 41.41 21.15
N SER A 22 -12.35 41.33 21.77
CA SER A 22 -11.17 40.77 21.12
C SER A 22 -11.52 39.37 20.60
N PRO A 23 -11.13 39.01 19.37
CA PRO A 23 -11.30 37.65 18.89
C PRO A 23 -10.58 36.69 19.85
N PRO A 24 -11.12 35.50 20.10
CA PRO A 24 -10.46 34.52 20.95
C PRO A 24 -9.05 34.26 20.39
N PRO A 25 -8.02 34.12 21.25
CA PRO A 25 -6.67 33.85 20.78
C PRO A 25 -6.73 32.60 19.91
N ALA A 26 -6.21 32.70 18.68
CA ALA A 26 -6.08 31.56 17.80
C ALA A 26 -5.40 30.46 18.60
N ARG A 27 -6.10 29.35 18.83
CA ARG A 27 -5.50 28.16 19.44
C ARG A 27 -4.36 27.78 18.52
N ARG A 28 -3.12 28.12 18.91
CA ARG A 28 -1.93 27.51 18.34
C ARG A 28 -2.14 26.02 18.54
N ARG A 29 -2.53 25.32 17.47
CA ARG A 29 -2.29 23.88 17.37
C ARG A 29 -0.77 23.78 17.48
N THR A 30 -0.29 23.50 18.68
CA THR A 30 1.01 22.88 18.85
C THR A 30 0.90 21.58 18.07
N VAL A 31 1.37 21.61 16.83
CA VAL A 31 1.82 20.42 16.14
C VAL A 31 2.96 19.92 17.01
N THR A 32 2.63 19.06 17.98
CA THR A 32 3.62 18.19 18.59
C THR A 32 4.06 17.29 17.45
N SER A 33 5.08 17.72 16.70
CA SER A 33 5.84 16.83 15.85
C SER A 33 6.26 15.68 16.74
N LYS A 34 5.72 14.48 16.49
CA LYS A 34 6.32 13.24 16.98
C LYS A 34 7.82 13.35 16.70
N PRO A 35 8.72 12.94 17.61
CA PRO A 35 10.13 12.89 17.30
C PRO A 35 10.27 12.11 15.99
N THR A 36 10.73 12.76 14.93
CA THR A 36 11.05 12.06 13.68
C THR A 36 12.17 11.11 14.07
N VAL A 37 11.86 9.82 14.21
CA VAL A 37 12.90 8.80 14.26
C VAL A 37 13.66 8.99 12.96
N LEU A 38 14.86 9.56 13.05
CA LEU A 38 15.75 9.67 11.91
C LEU A 38 16.09 8.23 11.54
N GLY A 39 15.45 7.73 10.48
CA GLY A 39 15.77 6.43 9.92
C GLY A 39 17.25 6.35 9.53
N PRO A 40 17.76 5.16 9.19
CA PRO A 40 19.16 4.97 8.90
C PRO A 40 19.62 5.88 7.76
N ALA A 41 20.90 6.30 7.84
CA ALA A 41 21.55 6.99 6.73
C ALA A 41 21.56 6.09 5.48
N PRO A 42 21.49 6.67 4.28
CA PRO A 42 21.67 5.91 3.04
C PRO A 42 22.99 5.13 3.08
N SER A 43 22.91 3.85 2.75
CA SER A 43 24.04 2.91 2.71
C SER A 43 24.19 2.38 1.28
N ALA A 44 25.43 2.13 0.86
CA ALA A 44 25.68 1.38 -0.36
C ALA A 44 25.26 -0.10 -0.15
N PRO A 45 24.87 -0.82 -1.22
CA PRO A 45 24.55 -2.24 -1.11
C PRO A 45 25.64 -3.05 -0.43
N ALA A 46 26.92 -2.73 -0.67
CA ALA A 46 28.09 -3.35 -0.07
C ALA A 46 28.18 -3.24 1.47
N GLU A 47 27.54 -2.22 2.07
CA GLU A 47 27.61 -1.95 3.52
C GLU A 47 26.53 -2.71 4.30
N VAL A 48 25.45 -3.11 3.63
CA VAL A 48 24.35 -3.85 4.27
C VAL A 48 24.87 -5.18 4.80
N ALA A 49 24.63 -5.42 6.08
CA ALA A 49 25.07 -6.62 6.78
C ALA A 49 24.20 -7.83 6.40
N LEU A 50 24.69 -8.66 5.49
CA LEU A 50 24.00 -9.86 5.00
C LEU A 50 24.39 -11.15 5.72
N ARG A 51 25.49 -11.13 6.49
CA ARG A 51 26.12 -12.35 7.02
C ARG A 51 25.13 -13.26 7.74
N ASP A 52 24.36 -12.74 8.68
CA ASP A 52 23.45 -13.55 9.49
C ASP A 52 22.32 -14.17 8.66
N LEU A 53 21.87 -13.50 7.59
CA LEU A 53 20.92 -14.05 6.63
C LEU A 53 21.57 -15.10 5.74
N ALA A 54 22.74 -14.80 5.18
CA ALA A 54 23.45 -15.68 4.26
C ALA A 54 23.88 -17.00 4.92
N THR A 55 24.25 -16.96 6.20
CA THR A 55 24.68 -18.14 6.97
C THR A 55 23.56 -18.77 7.79
N ALA A 56 22.31 -18.33 7.65
CA ALA A 56 21.19 -18.92 8.36
C ALA A 56 20.95 -20.37 7.93
N ASP A 57 20.47 -21.21 8.85
CA ASP A 57 20.14 -22.59 8.49
C ASP A 57 19.03 -22.60 7.43
N SER A 58 17.90 -21.93 7.70
CA SER A 58 16.83 -21.63 6.72
C SER A 58 16.63 -20.13 6.57
N LEU A 59 16.56 -19.67 5.31
CA LEU A 59 16.37 -18.29 4.93
C LEU A 59 15.04 -18.10 4.21
N LEU A 60 14.29 -17.07 4.57
CA LEU A 60 13.17 -16.55 3.78
C LEU A 60 13.44 -15.08 3.43
N LEU A 61 13.51 -14.77 2.14
CA LEU A 61 13.64 -13.40 1.65
C LEU A 61 12.29 -12.95 1.08
N ALA A 62 11.66 -11.98 1.73
CA ALA A 62 10.46 -11.33 1.23
C ALA A 62 10.82 -9.99 0.58
N LEU A 63 10.15 -9.66 -0.53
CA LEU A 63 10.48 -8.49 -1.35
C LEU A 63 9.19 -7.80 -1.78
N ASP A 64 9.09 -6.49 -1.61
CA ASP A 64 8.08 -5.72 -2.33
C ASP A 64 8.38 -5.72 -3.84
N PHE A 65 7.38 -5.39 -4.66
CA PHE A 65 7.48 -5.44 -6.11
C PHE A 65 7.74 -4.06 -6.73
N ASP A 66 6.74 -3.19 -6.75
CA ASP A 66 6.87 -1.84 -7.30
C ASP A 66 7.83 -1.02 -6.42
N GLY A 67 8.67 -0.19 -7.03
CA GLY A 67 9.66 0.63 -6.33
C GLY A 67 10.85 -0.13 -5.71
N VAL A 68 10.79 -1.46 -5.62
CA VAL A 68 11.88 -2.33 -5.13
C VAL A 68 12.46 -3.19 -6.24
N LEU A 69 11.66 -4.07 -6.84
CA LEU A 69 12.08 -4.98 -7.91
C LEU A 69 11.80 -4.42 -9.29
N ALA A 70 10.78 -3.58 -9.41
CA ALA A 70 10.38 -2.90 -10.62
C ALA A 70 10.46 -1.37 -10.38
N PRO A 71 11.18 -0.59 -11.19
CA PRO A 71 11.15 0.87 -11.08
C PRO A 71 9.74 1.42 -11.20
N LEU A 72 9.40 2.44 -10.40
CA LEU A 72 8.11 3.12 -10.49
C LEU A 72 7.94 3.73 -11.89
N GLN A 73 6.77 3.48 -12.49
CA GLN A 73 6.38 3.99 -13.80
C GLN A 73 5.05 4.74 -13.67
N ASP A 74 4.79 5.65 -14.60
CA ASP A 74 3.52 6.38 -14.65
C ASP A 74 2.34 5.45 -14.97
N ASP A 75 2.56 4.42 -15.80
CA ASP A 75 1.58 3.37 -16.08
C ASP A 75 1.91 2.10 -15.27
N PRO A 76 1.14 1.78 -14.22
CA PRO A 76 1.37 0.61 -13.38
C PRO A 76 1.30 -0.72 -14.13
N SER A 77 0.62 -0.80 -15.27
CA SER A 77 0.51 -2.04 -16.08
C SER A 77 1.81 -2.41 -16.80
N THR A 78 2.71 -1.43 -16.94
CA THR A 78 4.04 -1.58 -17.56
C THR A 78 5.12 -1.93 -16.56
N SER A 79 4.80 -1.96 -15.26
CA SER A 79 5.74 -2.37 -14.20
C SER A 79 6.28 -3.76 -14.49
N ARG A 80 7.61 -3.88 -14.58
CA ARG A 80 8.33 -5.14 -14.84
C ARG A 80 9.54 -5.24 -13.94
N MET A 81 9.81 -6.45 -13.48
CA MET A 81 10.99 -6.75 -12.68
C MET A 81 12.27 -6.44 -13.47
N ALA A 82 13.25 -5.82 -12.81
CA ALA A 82 14.57 -5.63 -13.39
C ALA A 82 15.20 -7.01 -13.71
N PRO A 83 15.82 -7.20 -14.91
CA PRO A 83 16.38 -8.50 -15.31
C PRO A 83 17.42 -9.07 -14.32
N GLU A 84 18.21 -8.20 -13.71
CA GLU A 84 19.21 -8.55 -12.71
C GLU A 84 18.55 -9.06 -11.42
N SER A 85 17.49 -8.40 -10.96
CA SER A 85 16.68 -8.84 -9.82
C SER A 85 15.99 -10.18 -10.11
N ALA A 86 15.41 -10.35 -11.29
CA ALA A 86 14.79 -11.60 -11.71
C ALA A 86 15.79 -12.77 -11.71
N SER A 87 16.99 -12.53 -12.24
CA SER A 87 18.07 -13.52 -12.25
C SER A 87 18.52 -13.90 -10.82
N ALA A 88 18.65 -12.91 -9.93
CA ALA A 88 19.03 -13.15 -8.54
C ALA A 88 17.94 -13.89 -7.75
N ILE A 89 16.67 -13.54 -7.96
CA ILE A 89 15.52 -14.22 -7.35
C ILE A 89 15.46 -15.68 -7.81
N ALA A 90 15.59 -15.95 -9.11
CA ALA A 90 15.62 -17.31 -9.64
C ALA A 90 16.77 -18.13 -9.04
N ALA A 91 17.96 -17.52 -8.88
CA ALA A 91 19.10 -18.16 -8.24
C ALA A 91 18.81 -18.48 -6.76
N LEU A 92 18.34 -17.50 -5.97
CA LEU A 92 17.99 -17.70 -4.55
C LEU A 92 16.91 -18.76 -4.36
N ALA A 93 15.87 -18.74 -5.19
CA ALA A 93 14.77 -19.70 -5.13
C ALA A 93 15.20 -21.13 -5.51
N GLY A 94 16.32 -21.28 -6.22
CA GLY A 94 16.94 -22.58 -6.53
C GLY A 94 17.89 -23.10 -5.45
N LEU A 95 18.25 -22.30 -4.44
CA LEU A 95 19.15 -22.72 -3.37
C LEU A 95 18.42 -23.54 -2.30
N PRO A 96 19.05 -24.60 -1.75
CA PRO A 96 18.44 -25.38 -0.68
C PRO A 96 18.18 -24.51 0.56
N ARG A 97 17.09 -24.82 1.25
CA ARG A 97 16.67 -24.13 2.49
C ARG A 97 16.63 -22.60 2.35
N THR A 98 16.30 -22.13 1.15
CA THR A 98 16.16 -20.71 0.82
C THR A 98 14.82 -20.52 0.14
N ARG A 99 14.00 -19.63 0.66
CA ARG A 99 12.67 -19.29 0.12
C ARG A 99 12.68 -17.83 -0.30
N VAL A 100 12.06 -17.54 -1.44
CA VAL A 100 11.77 -16.17 -1.87
C VAL A 100 10.26 -15.96 -1.85
N ALA A 101 9.83 -14.78 -1.40
CA ALA A 101 8.46 -14.35 -1.43
C ALA A 101 8.35 -12.93 -2.01
N LEU A 102 7.32 -12.67 -2.81
CA LEU A 102 6.93 -11.33 -3.23
C LEU A 102 5.72 -10.87 -2.41
N VAL A 103 5.74 -9.64 -1.90
CA VAL A 103 4.69 -9.06 -1.06
C VAL A 103 4.27 -7.73 -1.65
N SER A 104 3.09 -7.65 -2.26
CA SER A 104 2.65 -6.46 -3.00
C SER A 104 1.24 -6.01 -2.60
N GLY A 105 0.95 -4.73 -2.86
CA GLY A 105 -0.42 -4.20 -2.85
C GLY A 105 -1.26 -4.67 -4.05
N ARG A 106 -0.62 -5.23 -5.09
CA ARG A 106 -1.32 -5.80 -6.25
C ARG A 106 -2.01 -7.10 -5.89
N ASP A 107 -3.13 -7.39 -6.56
CA ASP A 107 -3.75 -8.72 -6.49
C ASP A 107 -2.79 -9.81 -7.01
N ILE A 108 -2.95 -11.05 -6.54
CA ILE A 108 -2.01 -12.13 -6.89
C ILE A 108 -1.94 -12.39 -8.40
N ALA A 109 -3.05 -12.30 -9.13
CA ALA A 109 -3.07 -12.59 -10.57
C ALA A 109 -2.27 -11.53 -11.34
N THR A 110 -2.40 -10.26 -10.97
CA THR A 110 -1.61 -9.15 -11.50
C THR A 110 -0.15 -9.25 -11.08
N LEU A 111 0.13 -9.51 -9.81
CA LEU A 111 1.50 -9.68 -9.31
C LEU A 111 2.23 -10.79 -10.08
N ARG A 112 1.61 -11.97 -10.23
CA ARG A 112 2.19 -13.10 -10.96
C ARG A 112 2.48 -12.76 -12.42
N ARG A 113 1.54 -12.09 -13.09
CA ARG A 113 1.69 -11.67 -14.50
C ARG A 113 2.81 -10.65 -14.71
N LEU A 114 2.92 -9.65 -13.83
CA LEU A 114 3.88 -8.55 -14.01
C LEU A 114 5.28 -8.89 -13.52
N SER A 115 5.37 -9.68 -12.44
CA SER A 115 6.65 -10.09 -11.87
C SER A 115 7.32 -11.22 -12.63
N GLU A 116 6.53 -12.05 -13.34
CA GLU A 116 6.99 -13.31 -13.94
C GLU A 116 7.79 -14.15 -12.92
N ALA A 117 7.38 -14.10 -11.65
CA ALA A 117 8.07 -14.76 -10.55
C ALA A 117 8.19 -16.28 -10.79
N PRO A 118 9.29 -16.92 -10.38
CA PRO A 118 9.42 -18.37 -10.45
C PRO A 118 8.27 -19.09 -9.74
N ASP A 119 7.85 -20.26 -10.23
CA ASP A 119 6.74 -21.03 -9.63
C ASP A 119 6.99 -21.43 -8.17
N SER A 120 8.25 -21.51 -7.75
CA SER A 120 8.65 -21.79 -6.36
C SER A 120 8.57 -20.57 -5.43
N ALA A 121 8.42 -19.36 -5.98
CA ALA A 121 8.27 -18.14 -5.21
C ALA A 121 6.89 -18.07 -4.57
N TRP A 122 6.85 -17.63 -3.32
CA TRP A 122 5.61 -17.36 -2.61
C TRP A 122 5.09 -15.98 -2.98
N LEU A 123 3.77 -15.83 -3.11
CA LEU A 123 3.15 -14.55 -3.43
C LEU A 123 2.20 -14.14 -2.30
N ILE A 124 2.31 -12.90 -1.88
CA ILE A 124 1.36 -12.22 -1.00
C ILE A 124 0.83 -11.02 -1.79
N GLY A 125 -0.47 -11.02 -2.05
CA GLY A 125 -1.15 -9.95 -2.80
C GLY A 125 -2.12 -9.16 -1.93
N SER A 126 -2.69 -8.10 -2.52
CA SER A 126 -3.72 -7.27 -1.90
C SER A 126 -3.30 -6.81 -0.48
N HIS A 127 -2.06 -6.36 -0.33
CA HIS A 127 -1.46 -5.94 0.95
C HIS A 127 -1.55 -7.02 2.06
N GLY A 128 -1.47 -8.31 1.75
CA GLY A 128 -1.55 -9.38 2.75
C GLY A 128 -2.91 -10.09 2.83
N ALA A 129 -3.93 -9.61 2.11
CA ALA A 129 -5.23 -10.28 2.09
C ALA A 129 -5.21 -11.59 1.30
N GLU A 130 -4.32 -11.72 0.32
CA GLU A 130 -4.16 -12.90 -0.51
C GLU A 130 -2.81 -13.57 -0.30
N ALA A 131 -2.78 -14.89 -0.36
CA ALA A 131 -1.53 -15.65 -0.28
C ALA A 131 -1.53 -16.86 -1.23
N GLU A 132 -0.41 -17.08 -1.92
CA GLU A 132 -0.12 -18.27 -2.72
C GLU A 132 1.27 -18.81 -2.33
N LEU A 133 1.31 -19.89 -1.56
CA LEU A 133 2.53 -20.43 -0.95
C LEU A 133 3.05 -21.72 -1.61
N GLY A 134 2.62 -22.01 -2.86
CA GLY A 134 3.02 -23.22 -3.59
C GLY A 134 2.64 -24.54 -2.89
N THR A 135 2.99 -25.67 -3.51
CA THR A 135 2.66 -27.03 -3.04
C THR A 135 3.82 -27.76 -2.36
N ASP A 136 4.80 -27.05 -1.77
CA ASP A 136 5.74 -27.65 -0.80
C ASP A 136 5.01 -27.95 0.53
N ALA A 137 3.89 -28.65 0.41
CA ALA A 137 2.90 -28.98 1.40
C ALA A 137 3.29 -30.19 2.26
N ASP A 138 4.59 -30.50 2.36
CA ASP A 138 5.06 -31.58 3.24
C ASP A 138 4.95 -31.21 4.73
N ARG A 139 4.49 -29.99 5.08
CA ARG A 139 4.38 -29.55 6.47
C ARG A 139 2.99 -29.17 6.95
N ASN A 140 2.06 -28.70 6.10
CA ASN A 140 0.70 -28.38 6.55
C ASN A 140 -0.33 -28.29 5.40
N PRO A 141 -1.39 -29.12 5.37
CA PRO A 141 -2.44 -29.02 4.37
C PRO A 141 -3.28 -27.73 4.49
N ASP A 142 -3.29 -27.04 5.64
CA ASP A 142 -4.01 -25.76 5.81
C ASP A 142 -3.33 -24.56 5.12
N THR A 143 -2.06 -24.68 4.72
CA THR A 143 -1.30 -23.68 3.95
C THR A 143 -1.27 -23.98 2.46
N ALA A 144 -1.78 -25.15 2.04
CA ALA A 144 -1.64 -25.69 0.69
C ALA A 144 -2.87 -25.40 -0.19
N MET A 145 -3.21 -24.12 -0.36
CA MET A 145 -4.00 -23.63 -1.49
C MET A 145 -3.99 -22.11 -1.41
N GLY A 146 -3.92 -21.42 -2.54
CA GLY A 146 -4.03 -19.96 -2.57
C GLY A 146 -5.22 -19.49 -1.74
N ARG A 147 -4.98 -18.74 -0.65
CA ARG A 147 -6.04 -18.12 0.13
C ARG A 147 -6.30 -16.76 -0.48
N SER A 148 -7.22 -16.70 -1.44
CA SER A 148 -7.96 -15.47 -1.73
C SER A 148 -9.29 -15.60 -0.97
N PRO A 149 -9.39 -15.09 0.28
CA PRO A 149 -10.58 -15.28 1.07
C PRO A 149 -11.79 -14.67 0.35
N GLU A 150 -12.90 -15.39 0.25
CA GLU A 150 -14.15 -14.78 -0.22
C GLU A 150 -14.46 -13.55 0.63
N LEU A 151 -15.03 -12.52 -0.01
CA LEU A 151 -15.55 -11.37 0.72
C LEU A 151 -16.62 -11.87 1.70
N ALA A 152 -16.45 -11.56 2.99
CA ALA A 152 -17.52 -11.73 3.95
C ALA A 152 -18.70 -10.84 3.54
N PRO A 153 -19.95 -11.17 3.90
CA PRO A 153 -21.12 -10.37 3.51
C PRO A 153 -20.98 -8.87 3.85
N ALA A 154 -20.41 -8.56 5.02
CA ALA A 154 -20.13 -7.18 5.42
C ALA A 154 -19.08 -6.50 4.52
N GLU A 155 -18.05 -7.22 4.09
CA GLU A 155 -17.02 -6.67 3.19
C GLU A 155 -17.54 -6.46 1.78
N ALA A 156 -18.43 -7.33 1.30
CA ALA A 156 -19.13 -7.14 0.04
C ALA A 156 -20.06 -5.91 0.08
N GLU A 157 -20.74 -5.68 1.21
CA GLU A 157 -21.56 -4.49 1.45
C GLU A 157 -20.70 -3.21 1.46
N MET A 158 -19.56 -3.23 2.18
CA MET A 158 -18.59 -2.12 2.16
C MET A 158 -18.10 -1.82 0.74
N LEU A 159 -17.76 -2.85 -0.04
CA LEU A 159 -17.25 -2.66 -1.40
C LEU A 159 -18.31 -2.07 -2.34
N ALA A 160 -19.57 -2.52 -2.18
CA ALA A 160 -20.70 -1.96 -2.91
C ALA A 160 -20.98 -0.50 -2.52
N ALA A 161 -20.82 -0.14 -1.23
CA ALA A 161 -20.94 1.24 -0.78
C ALA A 161 -19.82 2.13 -1.36
N ILE A 162 -18.58 1.63 -1.39
CA ILE A 162 -17.47 2.32 -2.06
C ILE A 162 -17.80 2.56 -3.54
N ASP A 163 -18.23 1.52 -4.26
CA ASP A 163 -18.62 1.65 -5.68
C ASP A 163 -19.72 2.71 -5.85
N ALA A 164 -20.75 2.72 -4.99
CA ALA A 164 -21.82 3.71 -5.05
C ALA A 164 -21.32 5.16 -4.80
N HIS A 165 -20.40 5.35 -3.85
CA HIS A 165 -19.80 6.67 -3.58
C HIS A 165 -18.91 7.14 -4.73
N LEU A 166 -18.11 6.24 -5.31
CA LEU A 166 -17.24 6.56 -6.44
C LEU A 166 -18.05 6.85 -7.71
N ASP A 167 -19.11 6.08 -7.97
CA ASP A 167 -20.03 6.33 -9.08
C ASP A 167 -20.71 7.70 -8.87
N ALA A 168 -21.20 8.01 -7.66
CA ALA A 168 -21.79 9.31 -7.36
C ALA A 168 -20.79 10.47 -7.58
N PHE A 169 -19.55 10.31 -7.11
CA PHE A 169 -18.47 11.27 -7.36
C PHE A 169 -18.21 11.46 -8.85
N GLU A 170 -18.13 10.37 -9.63
CA GLU A 170 -17.87 10.43 -11.06
C GLU A 170 -18.90 11.27 -11.81
N HIS A 171 -20.18 11.25 -11.39
CA HIS A 171 -21.24 12.07 -11.96
C HIS A 171 -21.11 13.56 -11.63
N THR A 172 -20.31 13.93 -10.62
CA THR A 172 -20.02 15.34 -10.29
C THR A 172 -18.90 15.94 -11.16
N LEU A 173 -18.13 15.09 -11.86
CA LEU A 173 -17.02 15.54 -12.68
C LEU A 173 -17.51 16.21 -13.98
N PRO A 174 -16.87 17.31 -14.43
CA PRO A 174 -17.19 17.94 -15.71
C PRO A 174 -17.07 16.94 -16.88
N GLY A 175 -18.09 16.87 -17.75
CA GLY A 175 -18.08 16.00 -18.93
C GLY A 175 -18.48 14.53 -18.68
N ALA A 176 -19.11 14.20 -17.55
CA ALA A 176 -19.58 12.85 -17.24
C ALA A 176 -20.56 12.26 -18.29
N ASP A 177 -21.39 13.09 -18.94
CA ASP A 177 -22.37 12.64 -19.93
C ASP A 177 -21.76 12.25 -21.31
N GLU A 178 -20.50 12.58 -21.57
CA GLU A 178 -19.83 12.30 -22.86
C GLU A 178 -18.90 11.07 -22.82
N ARG A 179 -18.78 10.41 -21.65
CA ARG A 179 -17.89 9.26 -21.45
C ARG A 179 -18.62 7.92 -21.71
N PRO A 180 -18.05 6.97 -22.48
CA PRO A 180 -18.72 5.72 -22.81
C PRO A 180 -18.84 4.82 -21.57
N GLY A 181 -20.05 4.72 -21.03
CA GLY A 181 -20.38 3.92 -19.84
C GLY A 181 -21.75 4.25 -19.24
N SER A 182 -22.27 5.47 -19.48
CA SER A 182 -23.59 5.92 -19.03
C SER A 182 -24.71 5.36 -19.92
N ALA A 183 -25.07 4.09 -19.76
CA ALA A 183 -26.35 3.56 -20.25
C ALA A 183 -27.15 3.01 -19.05
N ALA A 184 -28.14 3.81 -18.64
CA ALA A 184 -29.06 3.54 -17.55
C ALA A 184 -29.72 2.14 -17.64
N ALA A 185 -29.53 1.32 -16.61
CA ALA A 185 -30.25 0.07 -16.42
C ALA A 185 -31.71 0.38 -16.03
N THR A 186 -32.64 0.14 -16.95
CA THR A 186 -34.08 0.13 -16.67
C THR A 186 -34.52 -1.25 -16.20
N THR A 187 -35.36 -1.26 -15.17
CA THR A 187 -35.88 -2.44 -14.47
C THR A 187 -36.73 -3.36 -15.34
N GLY A 188 -36.59 -4.68 -15.13
CA GLY A 188 -37.47 -5.70 -15.71
C GLY A 188 -37.22 -7.08 -15.09
N ALA A 189 -38.12 -7.51 -14.21
CA ALA A 189 -38.10 -8.82 -13.58
C ALA A 189 -38.60 -9.94 -14.50
N ALA A 190 -37.88 -11.07 -14.55
CA ALA A 190 -38.44 -12.40 -14.77
C ALA A 190 -37.43 -13.49 -14.36
N ALA A 191 -37.88 -14.43 -13.54
CA ALA A 191 -37.14 -15.59 -13.07
C ALA A 191 -37.02 -16.68 -14.14
N THR A 192 -35.87 -17.34 -14.28
CA THR A 192 -35.78 -18.79 -14.57
C THR A 192 -34.43 -19.36 -14.13
N THR A 193 -34.48 -20.58 -13.61
CA THR A 193 -33.44 -21.43 -13.03
C THR A 193 -32.40 -21.97 -14.03
N GLY A 194 -31.15 -22.11 -13.58
CA GLY A 194 -30.32 -23.29 -13.90
C GLY A 194 -28.97 -23.04 -14.60
N SER A 195 -27.94 -23.60 -13.98
CA SER A 195 -26.63 -24.03 -14.54
C SER A 195 -25.43 -23.08 -14.39
N ALA A 196 -24.37 -23.68 -13.85
CA ALA A 196 -23.04 -23.15 -13.59
C ALA A 196 -22.43 -22.40 -14.78
N ALA A 197 -21.84 -21.24 -14.50
CA ALA A 197 -21.10 -20.43 -15.46
C ALA A 197 -19.76 -20.00 -14.87
N THR A 198 -18.72 -20.42 -15.59
CA THR A 198 -17.36 -19.88 -15.70
C THR A 198 -17.20 -18.43 -15.24
N ILE A 199 -16.29 -18.20 -14.29
CA ILE A 199 -15.80 -16.87 -13.93
C ILE A 199 -15.01 -16.35 -15.14
N GLY A 200 -15.64 -15.47 -15.91
CA GLY A 200 -15.01 -14.78 -17.04
C GLY A 200 -14.05 -13.71 -16.54
N ALA A 201 -12.81 -13.77 -17.03
CA ALA A 201 -11.89 -12.65 -17.01
C ALA A 201 -12.56 -11.46 -17.72
N SER A 202 -12.72 -10.34 -17.01
CA SER A 202 -13.27 -9.12 -17.60
C SER A 202 -12.16 -8.29 -18.23
N ASP A 203 -12.35 -8.03 -19.52
CA ASP A 203 -11.54 -7.22 -20.44
C ASP A 203 -11.05 -5.88 -19.88
N SER A 204 -9.76 -5.62 -20.04
CA SER A 204 -9.13 -4.30 -19.91
C SER A 204 -9.42 -3.45 -21.15
N ALA A 205 -10.60 -2.83 -21.18
CA ALA A 205 -10.91 -1.83 -22.20
C ALA A 205 -10.06 -0.56 -21.98
N HIS A 206 -9.01 -0.42 -22.78
CA HIS A 206 -8.23 0.82 -22.91
C HIS A 206 -9.05 1.84 -23.71
N ALA A 207 -9.33 2.99 -23.10
CA ALA A 207 -9.82 4.17 -23.80
C ALA A 207 -8.73 5.26 -23.76
N ASP A 208 -8.12 5.52 -24.90
CA ASP A 208 -7.19 6.64 -25.13
C ASP A 208 -7.97 7.97 -25.14
N GLY A 209 -7.78 8.81 -24.11
CA GLY A 209 -8.25 10.20 -24.03
C GLY A 209 -7.93 10.85 -22.68
N PRO A 210 -7.57 12.15 -22.60
CA PRO A 210 -7.20 12.79 -21.34
C PRO A 210 -8.45 13.21 -20.56
N SER A 211 -8.91 12.31 -19.70
CA SER A 211 -9.64 12.63 -18.48
C SER A 211 -9.04 11.77 -17.37
N ASP A 212 -8.20 12.38 -16.53
CA ASP A 212 -7.27 11.70 -15.61
C ASP A 212 -7.93 11.02 -14.39
N PHE A 213 -9.23 10.75 -14.45
CA PHE A 213 -9.97 10.01 -13.43
C PHE A 213 -10.12 8.55 -13.86
N LEU A 214 -9.37 7.66 -13.20
CA LEU A 214 -9.41 6.21 -13.41
C LEU A 214 -9.67 5.51 -12.08
N ILE A 215 -10.59 4.56 -12.07
CA ILE A 215 -10.85 3.67 -10.93
C ILE A 215 -10.32 2.28 -11.28
N GLU A 216 -9.24 1.86 -10.64
CA GLU A 216 -8.78 0.48 -10.65
C GLU A 216 -9.62 -0.33 -9.66
N ARG A 217 -10.36 -1.31 -10.17
CA ARG A 217 -11.21 -2.19 -9.35
C ARG A 217 -10.46 -3.47 -9.02
N LYS A 218 -10.08 -3.63 -7.75
CA LYS A 218 -9.39 -4.80 -7.21
C LYS A 218 -10.38 -5.69 -6.41
N PRO A 219 -10.06 -6.96 -6.13
CA PRO A 219 -10.98 -7.85 -5.42
C PRO A 219 -11.43 -7.33 -4.04
N TYR A 220 -10.57 -6.60 -3.32
CA TYR A 220 -10.83 -6.12 -1.95
C TYR A 220 -10.69 -4.61 -1.79
N SER A 221 -10.54 -3.88 -2.89
CA SER A 221 -10.35 -2.44 -2.83
C SER A 221 -10.73 -1.74 -4.14
N ARG A 222 -10.82 -0.42 -4.05
CA ARG A 222 -10.91 0.49 -5.19
C ARG A 222 -9.79 1.49 -5.09
N THR A 223 -8.92 1.54 -6.10
CA THR A 223 -7.85 2.53 -6.19
C THR A 223 -8.27 3.59 -7.20
N VAL A 224 -8.42 4.81 -6.71
CA VAL A 224 -8.73 5.98 -7.53
C VAL A 224 -7.42 6.66 -7.87
N HIS A 225 -7.13 6.80 -9.16
CA HIS A 225 -6.02 7.62 -9.62
C HIS A 225 -6.41 9.10 -9.52
N THR A 226 -5.61 9.87 -8.78
CA THR A 226 -5.89 11.28 -8.47
C THR A 226 -4.97 12.25 -9.23
N ARG A 227 -4.03 11.72 -10.02
CA ARG A 227 -3.17 12.52 -10.89
C ARG A 227 -4.03 13.39 -11.80
N GLY A 228 -3.69 14.68 -11.92
CA GLY A 228 -4.38 15.58 -12.85
C GLY A 228 -5.80 16.01 -12.43
N LEU A 229 -6.33 15.52 -11.30
CA LEU A 229 -7.58 16.04 -10.76
C LEU A 229 -7.44 17.51 -10.35
N ALA A 230 -8.43 18.32 -10.74
CA ALA A 230 -8.55 19.69 -10.25
C ALA A 230 -8.67 19.69 -8.71
N PRO A 231 -8.13 20.69 -7.99
CA PRO A 231 -8.19 20.74 -6.52
C PRO A 231 -9.60 20.59 -5.94
N GLU A 232 -10.60 21.14 -6.62
CA GLU A 232 -12.01 21.04 -6.23
C GLU A 232 -12.53 19.59 -6.36
N ALA A 233 -12.13 18.88 -7.41
CA ALA A 233 -12.50 17.48 -7.63
C ALA A 233 -11.78 16.56 -6.63
N ALA A 234 -10.50 16.82 -6.34
CA ALA A 234 -9.76 16.08 -5.32
C ALA A 234 -10.38 16.27 -3.92
N ALA A 235 -10.82 17.48 -3.58
CA ALA A 235 -11.53 17.75 -2.32
C ALA A 235 -12.87 17.01 -2.27
N ALA A 236 -13.65 17.02 -3.35
CA ALA A 236 -14.91 16.27 -3.42
C ALA A 236 -14.69 14.75 -3.29
N LEU A 237 -13.67 14.19 -3.95
CA LEU A 237 -13.31 12.78 -3.79
C LEU A 237 -12.97 12.45 -2.32
N HIS A 238 -12.24 13.34 -1.65
CA HIS A 238 -11.91 13.17 -0.24
C HIS A 238 -13.17 13.18 0.65
N GLU A 239 -14.13 14.08 0.41
CA GLU A 239 -15.40 14.08 1.15
C GLU A 239 -16.19 12.77 0.92
N HIS A 240 -16.30 12.29 -0.32
CA HIS A 240 -16.93 10.99 -0.59
C HIS A 240 -16.23 9.83 0.12
N ALA A 241 -14.89 9.86 0.20
CA ALA A 241 -14.11 8.87 0.95
C ALA A 241 -14.33 8.97 2.47
N LEU A 242 -14.52 10.18 3.01
CA LEU A 242 -14.86 10.36 4.43
C LEU A 242 -16.28 9.87 4.74
N ASP A 243 -17.26 10.17 3.89
CA ASP A 243 -18.65 9.77 4.09
C ASP A 243 -18.78 8.23 4.14
N VAL A 244 -18.13 7.52 3.21
CA VAL A 244 -18.19 6.04 3.19
C VAL A 244 -17.45 5.43 4.39
N VAL A 245 -16.39 6.07 4.90
CA VAL A 245 -15.68 5.63 6.10
C VAL A 245 -16.48 5.94 7.38
N GLU A 246 -17.28 7.02 7.40
CA GLU A 246 -18.20 7.29 8.51
C GLU A 246 -19.32 6.23 8.57
N GLU A 247 -19.84 5.81 7.41
CA GLU A 247 -20.81 4.72 7.31
C GLU A 247 -20.19 3.36 7.67
N PHE A 248 -18.98 3.10 7.19
CA PHE A 248 -18.23 1.86 7.39
C PHE A 248 -16.82 2.15 7.96
N PRO A 249 -16.68 2.24 9.29
CA PRO A 249 -15.39 2.54 9.94
C PRO A 249 -14.28 1.51 9.71
N ASP A 250 -14.64 0.30 9.23
CA ASP A 250 -13.72 -0.77 8.88
C ASP A 250 -13.19 -0.65 7.43
N ILE A 251 -13.51 0.42 6.69
CA ILE A 251 -12.83 0.76 5.44
C ILE A 251 -11.50 1.44 5.76
N ARG A 252 -10.42 0.96 5.14
CA ARG A 252 -9.12 1.61 5.21
C ARG A 252 -8.92 2.53 4.01
N VAL A 253 -8.51 3.77 4.30
CA VAL A 253 -8.02 4.72 3.29
C VAL A 253 -6.50 4.65 3.24
N ILE A 254 -5.95 4.35 2.07
CA ILE A 254 -4.52 4.31 1.80
C ILE A 254 -4.23 5.42 0.79
N GLU A 255 -3.41 6.39 1.19
CA GLU A 255 -2.97 7.48 0.33
C GLU A 255 -1.58 7.16 -0.24
N GLY A 256 -1.44 7.24 -1.56
CA GLY A 256 -0.17 7.00 -2.27
C GLY A 256 0.20 8.16 -3.18
N HIS A 257 1.24 7.98 -4.00
CA HIS A 257 1.65 8.99 -4.97
C HIS A 257 0.60 9.08 -6.10
N ASP A 258 -0.22 10.13 -6.06
CA ASP A 258 -1.32 10.39 -6.99
C ASP A 258 -2.39 9.28 -7.04
N ILE A 259 -2.63 8.61 -5.90
CA ILE A 259 -3.73 7.65 -5.73
C ILE A 259 -4.39 7.76 -4.36
N THR A 260 -5.66 7.34 -4.29
CA THR A 260 -6.38 7.05 -3.04
C THR A 260 -7.02 5.67 -3.15
N GLU A 261 -6.65 4.74 -2.27
CA GLU A 261 -7.19 3.39 -2.24
C GLU A 261 -8.12 3.21 -1.03
N LEU A 262 -9.32 2.67 -1.29
CA LEU A 262 -10.32 2.29 -0.29
C LEU A 262 -10.37 0.77 -0.22
N ALA A 263 -9.89 0.20 0.88
CA ALA A 263 -9.78 -1.24 1.08
C ALA A 263 -10.74 -1.75 2.16
N VAL A 264 -11.44 -2.85 1.88
CA VAL A 264 -12.42 -3.47 2.79
C VAL A 264 -11.84 -4.61 3.62
N LYS A 265 -10.60 -5.02 3.33
CA LYS A 265 -9.83 -5.97 4.15
C LYS A 265 -8.87 -5.21 5.05
N GLN A 266 -8.82 -5.62 6.31
CA GLN A 266 -7.90 -5.06 7.31
C GLN A 266 -6.47 -5.62 7.22
N ALA A 267 -6.20 -6.55 6.30
CA ALA A 267 -4.89 -7.15 6.15
C ALA A 267 -3.82 -6.09 5.77
N THR A 268 -2.63 -6.26 6.35
CA THR A 268 -1.45 -5.43 6.10
C THR A 268 -0.31 -6.27 5.54
N LYS A 269 0.68 -5.62 4.88
CA LYS A 269 1.91 -6.32 4.46
C LYS A 269 2.57 -7.00 5.67
N GLY A 270 2.44 -6.43 6.88
CA GLY A 270 2.83 -7.06 8.14
C GLY A 270 2.14 -8.38 8.46
N ASP A 271 0.84 -8.52 8.17
CA ASP A 271 0.14 -9.80 8.28
C ASP A 271 0.67 -10.83 7.29
N GLY A 272 1.01 -10.37 6.09
CA GLY A 272 1.76 -11.16 5.09
C GLY A 272 3.09 -11.68 5.65
N ILE A 273 3.92 -10.82 6.24
CA ILE A 273 5.19 -11.22 6.87
C ILE A 273 4.98 -12.28 7.95
N ARG A 274 3.98 -12.11 8.84
CA ARG A 274 3.68 -13.10 9.88
C ARG A 274 3.16 -14.42 9.31
N LEU A 275 2.40 -14.39 8.21
CA LEU A 275 1.97 -15.59 7.51
C LEU A 275 3.17 -16.33 6.90
N LEU A 276 4.06 -15.63 6.21
CA LEU A 276 5.27 -16.19 5.61
C LEU A 276 6.18 -16.83 6.68
N ALA A 277 6.38 -16.14 7.82
CA ALA A 277 7.16 -16.67 8.93
C ALA A 277 6.55 -17.94 9.53
N ARG A 278 5.22 -17.98 9.72
CA ARG A 278 4.50 -19.16 10.22
C ARG A 278 4.53 -20.33 9.24
N ALA A 279 4.39 -20.07 7.94
CA ALA A 279 4.37 -21.12 6.93
C ALA A 279 5.77 -21.70 6.64
N GLY A 280 6.79 -20.83 6.63
CA GLY A 280 8.16 -21.23 6.28
C GLY A 280 9.02 -21.67 7.46
N GLU A 281 8.67 -21.25 8.68
CA GLU A 281 9.49 -21.41 9.89
C GLU A 281 10.99 -21.14 9.65
N PRO A 282 11.36 -20.01 9.02
CA PRO A 282 12.76 -19.74 8.71
C PRO A 282 13.53 -19.41 9.99
N THR A 283 14.84 -19.71 10.01
CA THR A 283 15.71 -19.22 11.09
C THR A 283 16.09 -17.75 10.93
N ALA A 284 16.12 -17.24 9.70
CA ALA A 284 16.34 -15.82 9.41
C ALA A 284 15.42 -15.35 8.28
N MET A 285 15.01 -14.08 8.35
CA MET A 285 14.14 -13.47 7.34
C MET A 285 14.61 -12.07 6.95
N GLY A 286 14.51 -11.73 5.68
CA GLY A 286 14.77 -10.39 5.16
C GLY A 286 13.53 -9.79 4.50
N TYR A 287 13.37 -8.47 4.59
CA TYR A 287 12.35 -7.71 3.87
C TYR A 287 12.88 -6.40 3.28
N LEU A 288 12.59 -6.17 1.99
CA LEU A 288 12.91 -4.95 1.25
C LEU A 288 11.60 -4.27 0.79
N GLY A 289 11.44 -2.98 1.07
CA GLY A 289 10.24 -2.19 0.75
C GLY A 289 10.55 -0.72 0.44
N ASP A 290 9.73 -0.05 -0.38
CA ASP A 290 9.88 1.34 -0.80
C ASP A 290 8.74 2.28 -0.36
N ASP A 291 7.60 1.78 0.10
CA ASP A 291 6.41 2.60 0.35
C ASP A 291 6.09 2.74 1.86
N VAL A 292 4.98 3.41 2.16
CA VAL A 292 4.51 3.60 3.55
C VAL A 292 3.88 2.31 4.10
N THR A 293 3.30 1.47 3.24
CA THR A 293 2.67 0.20 3.65
C THR A 293 3.70 -0.85 4.08
N ASP A 294 4.93 -0.74 3.59
CA ASP A 294 6.08 -1.55 4.00
C ASP A 294 6.50 -1.32 5.45
N GLU A 295 6.14 -0.18 6.04
CA GLU A 295 6.39 0.07 7.46
C GLU A 295 5.66 -0.92 8.37
N ASP A 296 4.52 -1.47 7.93
CA ASP A 296 3.82 -2.54 8.64
C ASP A 296 4.60 -3.87 8.55
N ALA A 297 5.23 -4.13 7.40
CA ALA A 297 6.08 -5.31 7.20
C ALA A 297 7.38 -5.23 7.99
N PHE A 298 8.04 -4.07 8.01
CA PHE A 298 9.20 -3.83 8.87
C PHE A 298 8.85 -4.03 10.35
N ALA A 299 7.70 -3.48 10.80
CA ALA A 299 7.24 -3.64 12.17
C ALA A 299 7.05 -5.11 12.57
N ALA A 300 6.39 -5.88 11.70
CA ALA A 300 6.15 -7.30 11.94
C ALA A 300 7.46 -8.10 11.97
N LEU A 301 8.45 -7.77 11.12
CA LEU A 301 9.74 -8.45 11.11
C LEU A 301 10.58 -8.12 12.36
N ASP A 302 10.55 -6.86 12.83
CA ASP A 302 11.20 -6.44 14.07
C ASP A 302 10.58 -7.20 15.27
N GLU A 303 9.24 -7.28 15.36
CA GLU A 303 8.54 -8.03 16.40
C GLU A 303 8.94 -9.52 16.45
N LEU A 304 9.04 -10.16 15.28
CA LEU A 304 9.46 -11.57 15.16
C LEU A 304 10.92 -11.78 15.59
N THR A 305 11.77 -10.81 15.33
CA THR A 305 13.19 -10.85 15.71
C THR A 305 13.36 -10.60 17.21
N ASP A 306 12.70 -9.57 17.75
CA ASP A 306 12.74 -9.20 19.17
C ASP A 306 12.16 -10.29 20.08
N SER A 307 11.10 -10.96 19.62
CA SER A 307 10.51 -12.11 20.31
C SER A 307 11.32 -13.41 20.17
N ARG A 308 12.41 -13.39 19.39
CA ARG A 308 13.27 -14.54 19.06
C ARG A 308 12.53 -15.66 18.33
N ALA A 309 11.44 -15.35 17.62
CA ALA A 309 10.87 -16.25 16.65
C ALA A 309 11.82 -16.44 15.44
N LEU A 310 12.66 -15.44 15.17
CA LEU A 310 13.78 -15.49 14.23
C LEU A 310 15.10 -15.29 14.98
N ASN A 311 16.17 -15.91 14.49
CA ASN A 311 17.52 -15.65 14.97
C ASN A 311 18.07 -14.34 14.41
N ALA A 312 17.64 -13.96 13.20
CA ALA A 312 18.04 -12.73 12.53
C ALA A 312 16.91 -12.19 11.64
N GLY A 313 16.71 -10.87 11.67
CA GLY A 313 15.82 -10.12 10.80
C GLY A 313 16.58 -9.01 10.10
N LEU A 314 16.37 -8.84 8.80
CA LEU A 314 16.91 -7.72 8.03
C LEU A 314 15.77 -6.91 7.40
N THR A 315 15.65 -5.65 7.79
CA THR A 315 14.72 -4.69 7.18
C THR A 315 15.49 -3.64 6.37
N VAL A 316 15.11 -3.45 5.11
CA VAL A 316 15.77 -2.53 4.18
C VAL A 316 14.75 -1.63 3.51
N LYS A 317 14.89 -0.32 3.69
CA LYS A 317 14.13 0.69 2.95
C LYS A 317 14.81 1.00 1.61
N VAL A 318 14.03 1.03 0.54
CA VAL A 318 14.45 1.57 -0.77
C VAL A 318 13.97 3.02 -0.87
N GLY A 319 14.84 3.92 -1.31
CA GLY A 319 14.52 5.34 -1.49
C GLY A 319 14.64 6.20 -0.21
N PRO A 320 14.31 7.50 -0.31
CA PRO A 320 14.68 8.51 0.70
C PRO A 320 13.66 8.71 1.83
N ALA A 321 12.45 8.15 1.74
CA ALA A 321 11.37 8.40 2.69
C ALA A 321 11.70 7.97 4.13
N PRO A 322 11.18 8.63 5.18
CA PRO A 322 11.36 8.19 6.57
C PRO A 322 10.98 6.72 6.76
N THR A 323 11.69 6.01 7.63
CA THR A 323 11.49 4.57 7.79
C THR A 323 11.97 4.09 9.16
N ARG A 324 11.36 3.00 9.65
CA ARG A 324 11.90 2.20 10.77
C ARG A 324 12.92 1.14 10.36
N ALA A 325 13.03 0.83 9.07
CA ALA A 325 13.93 -0.21 8.59
C ALA A 325 15.36 0.01 9.09
N SER A 326 16.09 -1.07 9.32
CA SER A 326 17.46 -1.03 9.87
C SER A 326 18.48 -0.49 8.87
N TRP A 327 18.22 -0.70 7.56
CA TRP A 327 19.08 -0.24 6.47
C TRP A 327 18.29 0.57 5.45
N ARG A 328 19.01 1.39 4.68
CA ARG A 328 18.45 2.15 3.57
C ARG A 328 19.37 2.07 2.37
N ILE A 329 18.82 1.74 1.20
CA ILE A 329 19.50 1.77 -0.09
C ILE A 329 18.77 2.70 -1.06
N ALA A 330 19.46 3.10 -2.14
CA ALA A 330 19.01 4.20 -2.98
C ALA A 330 17.76 3.87 -3.81
N ASP A 331 17.78 2.77 -4.55
CA ASP A 331 16.86 2.52 -5.67
C ASP A 331 16.81 1.03 -6.07
N PRO A 332 15.97 0.63 -7.05
CA PRO A 332 15.91 -0.74 -7.55
C PRO A 332 17.23 -1.30 -8.12
N ALA A 333 18.15 -0.47 -8.62
CA ALA A 333 19.44 -0.97 -9.09
C ALA A 333 20.32 -1.39 -7.91
N ALA A 334 20.28 -0.63 -6.80
CA ALA A 334 20.92 -0.99 -5.55
C ALA A 334 20.32 -2.28 -4.94
N VAL A 335 19.02 -2.52 -5.13
CA VAL A 335 18.36 -3.79 -4.75
C VAL A 335 18.98 -4.95 -5.52
N ALA A 336 19.09 -4.85 -6.85
CA ALA A 336 19.67 -5.90 -7.68
C ALA A 336 21.11 -6.26 -7.25
N GLU A 337 21.94 -5.25 -6.96
CA GLU A 337 23.31 -5.46 -6.44
C GLU A 337 23.29 -6.21 -5.10
N LEU A 338 22.42 -5.80 -4.17
CA LEU A 338 22.29 -6.44 -2.87
C LEU A 338 21.85 -7.91 -2.98
N LEU A 339 20.87 -8.19 -3.84
CA LEU A 339 20.40 -9.56 -4.12
C LEU A 339 21.53 -10.41 -4.72
N GLY A 340 22.30 -9.87 -5.66
CA GLY A 340 23.47 -10.54 -6.24
C GLY A 340 24.53 -10.91 -5.20
N ARG A 341 24.79 -10.01 -4.24
CA ARG A 341 25.68 -10.30 -3.10
C ARG A 341 25.12 -11.43 -2.22
N LEU A 342 23.83 -11.38 -1.89
CA LEU A 342 23.20 -12.42 -1.08
C LEU A 342 23.27 -13.79 -1.75
N VAL A 343 23.04 -13.86 -3.08
CA VAL A 343 23.23 -15.10 -3.86
C VAL A 343 24.64 -15.65 -3.67
N ALA A 344 25.66 -14.81 -3.84
CA ALA A 344 27.06 -15.22 -3.75
C ALA A 344 27.40 -15.73 -2.34
N GLU A 345 27.11 -14.94 -1.29
CA GLU A 345 27.42 -15.29 0.10
C GLU A 345 26.67 -16.54 0.57
N ARG A 346 25.38 -16.68 0.19
CA ARG A 346 24.55 -17.85 0.53
C ARG A 346 25.04 -19.12 -0.17
N THR A 347 25.39 -19.02 -1.44
CA THR A 347 25.93 -20.14 -2.23
C THR A 347 27.24 -20.64 -1.65
N GLU A 348 28.14 -19.71 -1.27
CA GLU A 348 29.42 -20.05 -0.65
C GLU A 348 29.21 -20.78 0.68
N PHE A 349 28.36 -20.27 1.56
CA PHE A 349 28.05 -20.92 2.84
C PHE A 349 27.50 -22.33 2.64
N LEU A 350 26.50 -22.50 1.76
CA LEU A 350 25.87 -23.80 1.55
C LEU A 350 26.84 -24.86 1.01
N ARG A 351 27.84 -24.44 0.21
CA ARG A 351 28.93 -25.31 -0.23
C ARG A 351 29.80 -25.76 0.93
N THR A 352 30.17 -24.83 1.84
CA THR A 352 31.02 -25.16 3.00
C THR A 352 30.35 -26.06 4.05
N VAL A 353 29.02 -26.09 4.10
CA VAL A 353 28.26 -26.94 5.03
C VAL A 353 28.06 -28.37 4.48
N HIS A 354 28.16 -28.56 3.15
CA HIS A 354 27.98 -29.86 2.49
C HIS A 354 29.29 -30.57 2.13
N ASP A 355 30.43 -29.88 2.22
CA ASP A 355 31.80 -30.45 2.11
C ASP A 355 32.27 -31.03 3.47
#